data_AF-A0A0U3GKX9-F1
#
_entry.id   AF-A0A0U3GKX9-F1
#
_cell.length_a   1.000
_cell.length_b   1.000
_cell.length_c   1.000
_cell.angle_alpha   90.00
_cell.angle_beta   90.00
_cell.angle_gamma   90.00
#
_symmetry.space_group_name_H-M   'P 1'
#
loop_
_entity.id
_entity.type
_entity.pdbx_description
1 polymer ?
#
loop_
_entity_poly.entity_id
_entity_poly.type
_entity_poly.pdbx_seq_one_letter_code
_entity_poly.pdbx_strand_id
1 'polypeptide(L)' 'MEINQPICDFGLHSGEPYCKLPASFLNWMVATGHAKQALAKDELTRRHNAVCDSRMKSKVQ' A
#
# COMPACT_ATOMS: atom_id res chain seq x y z
N MET A 1 -3.78 -20.73 -1.71
CA MET A 1 -2.40 -20.20 -1.87
C MET A 1 -2.33 -18.96 -0.99
N GLU A 2 -1.68 -19.03 0.17
CA GLU A 2 -1.49 -17.84 1.00
C GLU A 2 -0.57 -16.88 0.24
N ILE A 3 -1.17 -15.84 -0.32
CA ILE A 3 -0.45 -14.69 -0.84
C ILE A 3 0.29 -14.07 0.33
N ASN A 4 1.57 -14.44 0.50
CA ASN A 4 2.48 -13.84 1.47
C ASN A 4 2.51 -12.33 1.24
N GLN A 5 1.68 -11.59 1.97
CA GLN A 5 1.64 -10.15 1.90
C GLN A 5 2.97 -9.65 2.46
N PRO A 6 3.65 -8.71 1.77
CA PRO A 6 4.85 -8.11 2.33
C PRO A 6 4.52 -7.52 3.70
N ILE A 7 5.36 -7.83 4.69
CA ILE A 7 5.23 -7.37 6.07
C ILE A 7 6.22 -6.23 6.30
N CYS A 8 5.77 -5.18 6.98
CA CYS A 8 6.61 -4.11 7.48
C CYS A 8 7.43 -4.66 8.66
N ASP A 9 8.75 -4.56 8.61
CA ASP A 9 9.67 -5.10 9.61
C ASP A 9 10.39 -4.00 10.41
N PHE A 10 9.88 -2.76 10.34
CA PHE A 10 10.52 -1.61 10.95
C PHE A 10 9.50 -0.60 11.49
N GLY A 11 9.97 0.26 12.39
CA GLY A 11 9.18 1.34 12.99
C GLY A 11 8.01 0.84 13.83
N LEU A 12 7.01 1.71 14.00
CA LEU A 12 5.82 1.44 14.82
C LEU A 12 4.95 0.29 14.29
N HIS A 13 4.97 0.07 12.97
CA HIS A 13 4.14 -0.93 12.29
C HIS A 13 4.89 -2.24 12.00
N SER A 14 5.95 -2.54 12.75
CA SER A 14 6.69 -3.79 12.60
C SER A 14 5.78 -4.99 12.89
N GLY A 15 5.79 -5.98 11.99
CA GLY A 15 4.90 -7.15 12.01
C GLY A 15 3.57 -6.95 11.28
N GLU A 16 3.25 -5.73 10.81
CA GLU A 16 2.01 -5.48 10.07
C GLU A 16 2.19 -5.62 8.54
N PRO A 17 1.22 -6.21 7.83
CA PRO A 17 1.25 -6.26 6.37
C PRO A 17 1.10 -4.87 5.77
N TYR A 18 1.72 -4.65 4.60
CA TYR A 18 1.69 -3.33 3.95
C TYR A 18 0.26 -2.86 3.63
N CYS A 19 -0.66 -3.78 3.39
CA CYS A 19 -2.06 -3.48 3.15
C CYS A 19 -2.79 -2.83 4.35
N LYS A 20 -2.27 -3.00 5.57
CA LYS A 20 -2.81 -2.36 6.80
C LYS A 20 -2.14 -1.04 7.15
N LEU A 21 -1.01 -0.71 6.54
CA LEU A 21 -0.28 0.53 6.81
C LEU A 21 -1.09 1.77 6.41
N PRO A 22 -1.05 2.86 7.20
CA PRO A 22 -1.64 4.14 6.81
C PRO A 22 -1.03 4.69 5.52
N ALA A 23 -1.84 5.31 4.65
CA ALA A 23 -1.35 5.91 3.41
C ALA A 23 -0.31 7.02 3.67
N SER A 24 -0.44 7.77 4.77
CA SER A 24 0.54 8.76 5.22
C SER A 24 1.91 8.14 5.49
N PHE A 25 1.95 6.97 6.13
CA PHE A 25 3.18 6.25 6.41
C PHE A 25 3.84 5.74 5.11
N LEU A 26 3.05 5.15 4.21
CA LEU A 26 3.54 4.71 2.90
C LEU A 26 4.10 5.88 2.07
N ASN A 27 3.40 7.01 2.05
CA ASN A 27 3.86 8.23 1.37
C ASN A 27 5.16 8.76 1.97
N TRP A 28 5.30 8.72 3.31
CA TRP A 28 6.54 9.10 3.98
C TRP A 28 7.70 8.18 3.59
N MET A 29 7.50 6.86 3.53
CA MET A 29 8.54 5.91 3.09
C MET A 29 9.06 6.23 1.69
N VAL A 30 8.15 6.58 0.77
CA VAL A 30 8.49 6.97 -0.60
C VAL A 30 9.21 8.32 -0.62
N ALA A 31 8.68 9.32 0.08
CA ALA A 31 9.24 10.67 0.11
C ALA A 31 10.65 10.72 0.73
N THR A 32 10.94 9.85 1.69
CA THR A 32 12.25 9.76 2.35
C THR A 32 13.24 8.85 1.64
N GLY A 33 12.83 8.15 0.58
CA GLY A 33 13.70 7.21 -0.14
C GLY A 33 14.06 5.98 0.70
N HIS A 34 13.15 5.53 1.59
CA HIS A 34 13.40 4.38 2.46
C HIS A 34 13.79 3.13 1.66
N ALA A 35 14.60 2.23 2.22
CA ALA A 35 15.08 1.02 1.55
C ALA A 35 13.95 0.15 0.95
N LYS A 36 12.77 0.19 1.59
CA LYS A 36 11.56 -0.54 1.17
C LYS A 36 10.50 0.33 0.50
N GLN A 37 10.88 1.51 -0.02
CA GLN A 37 9.94 2.42 -0.70
C GLN A 37 9.20 1.78 -1.88
N ALA A 38 9.81 0.78 -2.53
CA ALA A 38 9.16 0.05 -3.63
C ALA A 38 7.88 -0.65 -3.17
N LEU A 39 7.92 -1.37 -2.03
CA LEU A 39 6.74 -2.02 -1.46
C LEU A 39 5.66 -1.01 -1.07
N ALA A 40 6.06 0.17 -0.56
CA ALA A 40 5.11 1.23 -0.25
C ALA A 40 4.46 1.82 -1.51
N LYS A 41 5.23 2.02 -2.57
CA LYS A 41 4.75 2.51 -3.86
C LYS A 41 3.79 1.52 -4.52
N ASP A 42 4.09 0.23 -4.44
CA ASP A 42 3.24 -0.83 -4.99
C ASP A 42 1.89 -0.87 -4.26
N GLU A 43 1.87 -0.79 -2.93
CA GLU A 43 0.62 -0.75 -2.16
C GLU A 43 -0.18 0.53 -2.41
N LEU A 44 0.47 1.70 -2.50
CA LEU A 44 -0.20 2.94 -2.88
C LEU A 44 -0.83 2.85 -4.26
N THR A 45 -0.13 2.26 -5.23
CA THR A 45 -0.62 2.04 -6.60
C THR A 45 -1.81 1.09 -6.60
N ARG A 46 -1.73 -0.02 -5.85
CA ARG A 46 -2.85 -0.96 -5.68
C ARG A 46 -4.10 -0.27 -5.14
N ARG A 47 -3.94 0.59 -4.12
CA ARG A 47 -5.06 1.39 -3.56
C ARG A 47 -5.63 2.36 -4.58
N HIS A 48 -4.78 3.06 -5.34
CA HIS A 48 -5.21 3.97 -6.39
C HIS A 48 -6.02 3.23 -7.46
N ASN A 49 -5.53 2.09 -7.94
CA ASN A 49 -6.22 1.27 -8.92
C ASN A 49 -7.56 0.76 -8.39
N ALA A 50 -7.64 0.27 -7.14
CA ALA A 50 -8.90 -0.17 -6.54
C ALA A 50 -9.95 0.97 -6.46
N VAL A 51 -9.51 2.20 -6.19
CA VAL A 51 -10.39 3.38 -6.20
C VAL A 51 -10.81 3.74 -7.64
N CYS A 52 -9.90 3.71 -8.60
CA CYS A 52 -10.22 3.96 -10.00
C CYS A 52 -11.19 2.91 -10.57
N ASP A 53 -10.95 1.64 -10.29
CA ASP A 53 -11.80 0.53 -10.73
C ASP A 53 -13.20 0.59 -10.11
N SER A 54 -13.28 0.87 -8.80
CA SER A 54 -14.58 1.05 -8.13
C SER A 54 -15.36 2.23 -8.72
N ARG A 55 -14.68 3.33 -9.06
CA ARG A 55 -15.30 4.48 -9.73
C ARG A 55 -15.80 4.15 -11.14
N MET A 56 -15.12 3.28 -11.88
CA MET A 56 -15.59 2.84 -13.20
C MET A 56 -16.81 1.93 -13.09
N LYS A 57 -16.88 1.06 -12.07
CA LYS A 57 -18.06 0.24 -11.79
C LYS A 57 -19.30 1.08 -11.41
N SER A 58 -19.12 2.19 -10.69
CA SER A 58 -20.22 3.08 -10.32
C SER A 58 -20.82 3.91 -11.46
N LYS A 59 -20.23 3.91 -12.67
CA LYS A 59 -20.77 4.63 -13.85
C LYS A 59 -21.57 3.74 -14.81
N VAL A 60 -21.64 2.44 -14.55
CA VAL A 60 -22.32 1.43 -15.40
C VAL A 60 -23.62 0.92 -14.75
N GLN A 61 -24.14 1.63 -13.73
CA GLN A 61 -25.41 1.31 -13.10
C GLN A 61 -26.41 2.44 -13.24
#